data_AF-A0A1W9QKY2-F1
#
_entry.id   AF-A0A1W9QKY2-F1
#
_cell.length_a   1.000
_cell.length_b   1.000
_cell.length_c   1.000
_cell.angle_alpha   90.00
_cell.angle_beta   90.00
_cell.angle_gamma   90.00
#
_symmetry.space_group_name_H-M   'P 1'
#
loop_
_entity.id
_entity.type
_entity.pdbx_description
1 polymer ?
#
loop_
_entity_poly.entity_id
_entity_poly.type
_entity_poly.pdbx_seq_one_letter_code
_entity_poly.pdbx_strand_id
1 'polypeptide(L)'
;MKSKIILADDNIHRLLFKLSLPATVGMIVMALYNVVDTIFVGRGVGTLGIAGISIVFPFQMFVMAVGQMIGIGGASLISRNLGANNFQRAEKTLDNILLIVIITSLVLIVPSYLFMNTLLKTFGASAPIMPYAKDYLQIILAGTQFFIFLISFNNVIRAEGRAKIAMGTMIVSAILNTILDPIFIFGLKLGIRGAAIATVISQLISVIYVIYFFQSGKSILKFRKLRFNVSIQKEIFAVGFSSFSRQVAASFLVIILNNSLAFYGSDISIAVFGIINRILRFIIMPIFGIAQGLQPIVGYNFGAKQFQKVIKAIKLAFIYGVAISTLGFIVLILFSKPII
;
A
#
# COMPACT_ATOMS: atom_id res chain seq x y z
N MET A 1 27.81 -9.85 -14.21
CA MET A 1 26.62 -9.85 -13.31
C MET A 1 26.46 -8.58 -12.48
N LYS A 2 27.54 -7.94 -11.96
CA LYS A 2 27.45 -6.64 -11.24
C LYS A 2 26.81 -5.50 -12.07
N SER A 3 26.92 -5.52 -13.40
CA SER A 3 26.38 -4.48 -14.29
C SER A 3 24.85 -4.42 -14.42
N LYS A 4 24.10 -5.36 -13.84
CA LYS A 4 22.61 -5.39 -13.92
C LYS A 4 21.89 -4.86 -12.67
N ILE A 5 22.60 -4.57 -11.57
CA ILE A 5 21.98 -4.16 -10.31
C ILE A 5 22.14 -2.65 -10.12
N ILE A 6 21.07 -1.90 -10.41
CA ILE A 6 21.03 -0.43 -10.28
C ILE A 6 21.37 0.02 -8.84
N LEU A 7 21.13 -0.83 -7.83
CA LEU A 7 21.38 -0.55 -6.41
C LEU A 7 22.86 -0.44 -6.04
N ALA A 8 23.78 -0.84 -6.93
CA ALA A 8 25.22 -0.70 -6.75
C ALA A 8 25.78 0.65 -7.23
N ASP A 9 24.95 1.54 -7.79
CA ASP A 9 25.35 2.88 -8.26
C ASP A 9 26.04 3.68 -7.14
N ASP A 10 27.20 4.26 -7.45
CA ASP A 10 27.98 5.06 -6.49
C ASP A 10 27.33 6.42 -6.21
N ASN A 11 26.48 6.91 -7.12
CA ASN A 11 25.78 8.18 -6.93
C ASN A 11 24.44 7.96 -6.19
N ILE A 12 24.52 8.02 -4.85
CA ILE A 12 23.37 7.85 -3.96
C ILE A 12 22.26 8.88 -4.19
N HIS A 13 22.58 10.12 -4.59
CA HIS A 13 21.55 11.12 -4.90
C HIS A 13 20.70 10.70 -6.10
N ARG A 14 21.36 10.33 -7.20
CA ARG A 14 20.70 9.87 -8.42
C ARG A 14 19.91 8.59 -8.17
N LEU A 15 20.47 7.68 -7.38
CA LEU A 15 19.83 6.42 -7.02
C LEU A 15 18.55 6.65 -6.20
N LEU A 16 18.64 7.48 -5.16
CA LEU A 16 17.50 7.84 -4.32
C LEU A 16 16.40 8.50 -5.14
N PHE A 17 16.74 9.45 -6.01
CA PHE A 17 15.75 10.09 -6.88
C PHE A 17 15.09 9.10 -7.85
N LYS A 18 15.89 8.25 -8.53
CA LYS A 18 15.39 7.23 -9.47
C LYS A 18 14.44 6.21 -8.84
N LEU A 19 14.57 5.92 -7.55
CA LEU A 19 13.72 4.99 -6.83
C LEU A 19 12.54 5.67 -6.12
N SER A 20 12.73 6.88 -5.62
CA SER A 20 11.73 7.62 -4.84
C SER A 20 10.69 8.30 -5.71
N LEU A 21 11.10 8.85 -6.87
CA LEU A 21 10.17 9.54 -7.77
C LEU A 21 9.07 8.60 -8.29
N PRO A 22 9.38 7.39 -8.83
CA PRO A 22 8.33 6.47 -9.25
C PRO A 22 7.41 6.03 -8.11
N ALA A 23 7.93 5.83 -6.91
CA ALA A 23 7.11 5.49 -5.75
C ALA A 23 6.14 6.63 -5.38
N THR A 24 6.62 7.87 -5.39
CA THR A 24 5.81 9.06 -5.14
C THR A 24 4.69 9.20 -6.18
N VAL A 25 5.03 9.09 -7.47
CA VAL A 25 4.06 9.14 -8.57
C VAL A 25 3.01 8.05 -8.43
N GLY A 26 3.42 6.82 -8.14
CA GLY A 26 2.49 5.71 -7.90
C GLY A 26 1.52 6.00 -6.75
N MET A 27 2.00 6.56 -5.64
CA MET A 27 1.16 6.93 -4.50
C MET A 27 0.18 8.07 -4.81
N ILE A 28 0.61 9.07 -5.60
CA ILE A 28 -0.28 10.17 -6.03
C ILE A 28 -1.38 9.62 -6.94
N VAL A 29 -1.03 8.76 -7.90
CA VAL A 29 -2.03 8.09 -8.77
C VAL A 29 -2.99 7.24 -7.95
N MET A 30 -2.48 6.55 -6.91
CA MET A 30 -3.30 5.82 -5.95
C MET A 30 -4.28 6.74 -5.19
N ALA A 31 -3.84 7.94 -4.80
CA ALA A 31 -4.70 8.93 -4.15
C ALA A 31 -5.81 9.40 -5.09
N LEU A 32 -5.45 9.71 -6.34
CA LEU A 32 -6.38 10.23 -7.35
C LEU A 32 -7.45 9.21 -7.70
N TYR A 33 -7.10 7.92 -7.87
CA TYR A 33 -8.14 6.92 -8.16
C TYR A 33 -9.15 6.82 -7.00
N ASN A 34 -8.71 6.86 -5.73
CA ASN A 34 -9.63 6.78 -4.59
C ASN A 34 -10.65 7.94 -4.58
N VAL A 35 -10.22 9.13 -5.04
CA VAL A 35 -11.13 10.28 -5.22
C VAL A 35 -12.13 10.00 -6.33
N VAL A 36 -11.66 9.50 -7.48
CA VAL A 36 -12.51 9.20 -8.64
C VAL A 36 -13.54 8.10 -8.33
N ASP A 37 -13.12 7.01 -7.69
CA ASP A 37 -13.99 5.91 -7.23
C ASP A 37 -15.10 6.45 -6.30
N THR A 38 -14.73 7.27 -5.32
CA THR A 38 -15.71 7.90 -4.42
C THR A 38 -16.73 8.77 -5.17
N ILE A 39 -16.29 9.50 -6.20
CA ILE A 39 -17.18 10.34 -7.03
C ILE A 39 -18.16 9.46 -7.83
N PHE A 40 -17.68 8.37 -8.43
CA PHE A 40 -18.54 7.47 -9.20
C PHE A 40 -19.56 6.76 -8.33
N VAL A 41 -19.14 6.25 -7.16
CA VAL A 41 -20.08 5.64 -6.21
C VAL A 41 -21.09 6.66 -5.69
N GLY A 42 -20.64 7.88 -5.38
CA GLY A 42 -21.52 8.96 -4.94
C GLY A 42 -22.58 9.32 -5.96
N ARG A 43 -22.23 9.35 -7.25
CA ARG A 43 -23.19 9.65 -8.34
C ARG A 43 -24.07 8.45 -8.72
N GLY A 44 -23.53 7.24 -8.68
CA GLY A 44 -24.24 6.03 -9.16
C GLY A 44 -25.08 5.32 -8.12
N VAL A 45 -24.74 5.44 -6.83
CA VAL A 45 -25.41 4.75 -5.73
C VAL A 45 -26.00 5.74 -4.72
N GLY A 46 -25.36 6.90 -4.55
CA GLY A 46 -25.77 7.92 -3.58
C GLY A 46 -25.07 7.77 -2.23
N THR A 47 -25.54 8.54 -1.25
CA THR A 47 -24.91 8.69 0.07
C THR A 47 -24.86 7.39 0.86
N LEU A 48 -25.87 6.52 0.73
CA LEU A 48 -25.88 5.19 1.37
C LEU A 48 -24.77 4.28 0.84
N GLY A 49 -24.43 4.38 -0.45
CA GLY A 49 -23.33 3.64 -1.05
C GLY A 49 -21.96 4.07 -0.49
N ILE A 50 -21.73 5.39 -0.42
CA ILE A 50 -20.51 5.96 0.19
C ILE A 50 -20.39 5.52 1.66
N ALA A 51 -21.49 5.56 2.41
CA ALA A 51 -21.53 5.10 3.79
C ALA A 51 -21.18 3.61 3.90
N GLY A 52 -21.71 2.78 3.00
CA GLY A 52 -21.37 1.36 2.90
C GLY A 52 -19.87 1.09 2.72
N ILE A 53 -19.21 1.80 1.79
CA ILE A 53 -17.75 1.71 1.59
C ILE A 53 -17.00 2.16 2.84
N SER A 54 -17.43 3.26 3.46
CA SER A 54 -16.79 3.82 4.65
C SER A 54 -16.80 2.86 5.84
N ILE A 55 -17.89 2.10 6.02
CA ILE A 55 -17.99 1.04 7.05
C ILE A 55 -17.03 -0.12 6.78
N VAL A 56 -16.74 -0.42 5.51
CA VAL A 56 -15.81 -1.51 5.12
C VAL A 56 -14.33 -1.07 5.18
N PHE A 57 -14.06 0.24 5.18
CA PHE A 57 -12.72 0.80 5.16
C PHE A 57 -11.77 0.30 6.27
N PRO A 58 -12.19 0.12 7.54
CA PRO A 58 -11.33 -0.45 8.59
C PRO A 58 -10.78 -1.84 8.24
N PHE A 59 -11.59 -2.69 7.61
CA PHE A 59 -11.16 -4.00 7.13
C PHE A 59 -10.08 -3.87 6.06
N GLN A 60 -10.28 -2.99 5.06
CA GLN A 60 -9.29 -2.75 4.01
C GLN A 60 -7.97 -2.21 4.58
N MET A 61 -8.02 -1.32 5.58
CA MET A 61 -6.82 -0.84 6.29
C MET A 61 -6.07 -1.97 6.99
N PHE A 62 -6.79 -2.89 7.63
CA PHE A 62 -6.19 -4.04 8.29
C PHE A 62 -5.52 -4.98 7.29
N VAL A 63 -6.20 -5.32 6.19
CA VAL A 63 -5.63 -6.09 5.09
C VAL A 63 -4.38 -5.41 4.51
N MET A 64 -4.44 -4.08 4.34
CA MET A 64 -3.28 -3.29 3.89
C MET A 64 -2.12 -3.38 4.88
N ALA A 65 -2.37 -3.31 6.19
CA ALA A 65 -1.35 -3.44 7.22
C ALA A 65 -0.66 -4.81 7.17
N VAL A 66 -1.42 -5.88 6.97
CA VAL A 66 -0.89 -7.25 6.78
C VAL A 66 -0.05 -7.34 5.50
N GLY A 67 -0.54 -6.79 4.38
CA GLY A 67 0.23 -6.75 3.13
C GLY A 67 1.54 -5.97 3.26
N GLN A 68 1.54 -4.84 3.98
CA GLN A 68 2.74 -4.04 4.25
C GLN A 68 3.71 -4.78 5.17
N MET A 69 3.22 -5.49 6.19
CA MET A 69 4.04 -6.33 7.07
C MET A 69 4.84 -7.34 6.25
N ILE A 70 4.14 -8.12 5.42
CA ILE A 70 4.75 -9.16 4.58
C ILE A 70 5.69 -8.53 3.55
N GLY A 71 5.22 -7.48 2.86
CA GLY A 71 5.96 -6.79 1.82
C GLY A 71 7.25 -6.14 2.30
N ILE A 72 7.20 -5.32 3.36
CA ILE A 72 8.37 -4.60 3.89
C ILE A 72 9.37 -5.58 4.51
N GLY A 73 8.87 -6.56 5.28
CA GLY A 73 9.73 -7.59 5.89
C GLY A 73 10.46 -8.41 4.84
N GLY A 74 9.72 -8.90 3.84
CA GLY A 74 10.27 -9.66 2.71
C GLY A 74 11.23 -8.84 1.85
N ALA A 75 10.86 -7.60 1.50
CA ALA A 75 11.69 -6.68 0.72
C ALA A 75 13.02 -6.35 1.42
N SER A 76 13.01 -6.19 2.75
CA SER A 76 14.22 -5.95 3.53
C SER A 76 15.16 -7.15 3.46
N LEU A 77 14.64 -8.37 3.66
CA LEU A 77 15.44 -9.58 3.58
C LEU A 77 15.98 -9.82 2.16
N ILE A 78 15.17 -9.56 1.13
CA ILE A 78 15.59 -9.67 -0.28
C ILE A 78 16.72 -8.69 -0.59
N SER A 79 16.55 -7.40 -0.30
CA SER A 79 17.56 -6.37 -0.60
C SER A 79 18.89 -6.65 0.11
N ARG A 80 18.87 -7.06 1.39
CA ARG A 80 20.06 -7.49 2.13
C ARG A 80 20.75 -8.70 1.50
N ASN A 81 20.00 -9.71 1.10
CA ASN A 81 20.58 -10.89 0.46
C ASN A 81 21.13 -10.60 -0.93
N LEU A 82 20.48 -9.74 -1.72
CA LEU A 82 21.00 -9.27 -2.99
C LEU A 82 22.32 -8.52 -2.82
N GLY A 83 22.43 -7.66 -1.79
CA GLY A 83 23.68 -6.97 -1.43
C GLY A 83 24.81 -7.92 -1.05
N ALA A 84 24.48 -8.98 -0.31
CA ALA A 84 25.41 -10.02 0.08
C ALA A 84 25.72 -11.04 -1.04
N ASN A 85 25.20 -10.83 -2.26
CA ASN A 85 25.26 -11.77 -3.38
C ASN A 85 24.66 -13.17 -3.09
N ASN A 86 23.79 -13.28 -2.09
CA ASN A 86 23.08 -14.50 -1.74
C ASN A 86 21.75 -14.61 -2.50
N PHE A 87 21.82 -14.77 -3.82
CA PHE A 87 20.64 -14.85 -4.69
C PHE A 87 19.73 -16.02 -4.31
N GLN A 88 20.29 -17.16 -3.90
CA GLN A 88 19.50 -18.32 -3.54
C GLN A 88 18.61 -18.06 -2.31
N ARG A 89 19.11 -17.34 -1.30
CA ARG A 89 18.29 -16.95 -0.14
C ARG A 89 17.27 -15.88 -0.50
N ALA A 90 17.60 -14.96 -1.40
CA ALA A 90 16.64 -13.97 -1.90
C ALA A 90 15.47 -14.64 -2.67
N GLU A 91 15.76 -15.62 -3.54
CA GLU A 91 14.73 -16.40 -4.25
C GLU A 91 13.89 -17.25 -3.30
N LYS A 92 14.50 -17.90 -2.30
CA LYS A 92 13.75 -18.61 -1.24
C LYS A 92 12.84 -17.66 -0.44
N THR A 93 13.27 -16.41 -0.27
CA THR A 93 12.46 -15.38 0.40
C THR A 93 11.26 -14.99 -0.45
N LEU A 94 11.45 -14.79 -1.76
CA LEU A 94 10.35 -14.57 -2.73
C LEU A 94 9.29 -15.69 -2.66
N ASP A 95 9.74 -16.95 -2.69
CA ASP A 95 8.86 -18.12 -2.60
C ASP A 95 8.09 -18.15 -1.26
N ASN A 96 8.75 -17.79 -0.14
CA ASN A 96 8.10 -17.74 1.17
C ASN A 96 7.14 -16.56 1.32
N ILE A 97 7.41 -15.41 0.71
CA ILE A 97 6.46 -14.29 0.65
C ILE A 97 5.16 -14.76 -0.01
N LEU A 98 5.24 -15.46 -1.15
CA LEU A 98 4.06 -15.98 -1.83
C LEU A 98 3.24 -16.92 -0.94
N LEU A 99 3.91 -17.84 -0.23
CA LEU A 99 3.26 -18.73 0.72
C LEU A 99 2.57 -17.98 1.85
N ILE A 100 3.24 -16.99 2.46
CA ILE A 100 2.66 -16.18 3.53
C ILE A 100 1.45 -15.39 2.99
N VAL A 101 1.53 -14.82 1.79
CA VAL A 101 0.41 -14.11 1.16
C VAL A 101 -0.80 -15.03 1.02
N ILE A 102 -0.63 -16.25 0.49
CA ILE A 102 -1.73 -17.21 0.29
C ILE A 102 -2.34 -17.62 1.64
N ILE A 103 -1.50 -17.98 2.62
CA ILE A 103 -1.97 -18.42 3.95
C ILE A 103 -2.70 -17.28 4.65
N THR A 104 -2.09 -16.09 4.70
CA THR A 104 -2.69 -14.94 5.39
C THR A 104 -3.96 -14.46 4.69
N SER A 105 -4.03 -14.47 3.37
CA SER A 105 -5.27 -14.12 2.66
C SER A 105 -6.39 -15.10 3.01
N LEU A 106 -6.14 -16.41 3.04
CA LEU A 106 -7.15 -17.40 3.41
C LEU A 106 -7.62 -17.21 4.86
N VAL A 107 -6.68 -16.98 5.78
CA VAL A 107 -6.99 -16.71 7.20
C VAL A 107 -7.80 -15.42 7.39
N LEU A 108 -7.67 -14.44 6.49
CA LEU A 108 -8.49 -13.22 6.54
C LEU A 108 -9.84 -13.40 5.84
N ILE A 109 -9.88 -14.08 4.71
CA ILE A 109 -11.09 -14.25 3.90
C ILE A 109 -12.10 -15.14 4.61
N VAL A 110 -11.69 -16.32 5.09
CA VAL A 110 -12.62 -17.33 5.61
C VAL A 110 -13.39 -16.83 6.83
N PRO A 111 -12.76 -16.33 7.91
CA PRO A 111 -13.50 -15.83 9.07
C PRO A 111 -14.33 -14.58 8.74
N SER A 112 -13.80 -13.67 7.91
CA SER A 112 -14.52 -12.45 7.55
C SER A 112 -15.77 -12.74 6.71
N TYR A 113 -15.74 -13.80 5.90
CA TYR A 113 -16.91 -14.26 5.16
C TYR A 113 -17.95 -14.91 6.09
N LEU A 114 -17.51 -15.79 6.99
CA LEU A 114 -18.40 -16.49 7.94
C LEU A 114 -19.08 -15.53 8.93
N PHE A 115 -18.35 -14.52 9.42
CA PHE A 115 -18.83 -13.57 10.42
C PHE A 115 -19.15 -12.18 9.85
N MET A 116 -19.40 -12.07 8.54
CA MET A 116 -19.55 -10.80 7.82
C MET A 116 -20.56 -9.85 8.46
N ASN A 117 -21.76 -10.34 8.81
CA ASN A 117 -22.80 -9.49 9.41
C ASN A 117 -22.35 -8.94 10.77
N THR A 118 -21.71 -9.78 11.60
CA THR A 118 -21.20 -9.37 12.91
C THR A 118 -20.09 -8.34 12.75
N LEU A 119 -19.17 -8.58 11.81
CA LEU A 119 -18.06 -7.68 11.49
C LEU A 119 -18.58 -6.29 11.06
N LEU A 120 -19.56 -6.25 10.16
CA LEU A 120 -20.16 -5.00 9.68
C LEU A 120 -20.91 -4.28 10.79
N LYS A 121 -21.63 -5.00 11.66
CA LYS A 121 -22.26 -4.41 12.85
C LYS A 121 -21.23 -3.80 13.80
N THR A 122 -20.12 -4.50 14.06
CA THR A 122 -19.04 -3.96 14.92
C THR A 122 -18.35 -2.74 14.32
N PHE A 123 -18.35 -2.59 13.00
CA PHE A 123 -17.86 -1.37 12.34
C PHE A 123 -18.90 -0.25 12.28
N GLY A 124 -20.12 -0.46 12.78
CA GLY A 124 -21.16 0.58 12.86
C GLY A 124 -22.19 0.56 11.73
N ALA A 125 -22.33 -0.55 11.00
CA ALA A 125 -23.37 -0.66 9.96
C ALA A 125 -24.79 -0.56 10.55
N SER A 126 -25.49 0.52 10.26
CA SER A 126 -26.92 0.67 10.56
C SER A 126 -27.79 -0.15 9.58
N ALA A 127 -29.07 -0.35 9.91
CA ALA A 127 -29.98 -1.15 9.09
C ALA A 127 -30.07 -0.68 7.61
N PRO A 128 -30.12 0.62 7.29
CA PRO A 128 -30.12 1.10 5.90
C PRO A 128 -28.78 0.91 5.16
N ILE A 129 -27.65 0.88 5.88
CA ILE A 129 -26.30 0.78 5.29
C ILE A 129 -25.89 -0.69 5.11
N MET A 130 -26.40 -1.58 5.96
CA MET A 130 -26.04 -3.01 5.98
C MET A 130 -26.06 -3.69 4.61
N PRO A 131 -27.08 -3.52 3.75
CA PRO A 131 -27.11 -4.17 2.43
C PRO A 131 -25.96 -3.70 1.54
N TYR A 132 -25.68 -2.38 1.51
CA TYR A 132 -24.61 -1.80 0.70
C TYR A 132 -23.23 -2.26 1.17
N ALA A 133 -23.00 -2.23 2.48
CA ALA A 133 -21.72 -2.66 3.06
C ALA A 133 -21.48 -4.17 2.83
N LYS A 134 -22.52 -5.00 2.93
CA LYS A 134 -22.45 -6.44 2.70
C LYS A 134 -22.13 -6.76 1.23
N ASP A 135 -22.86 -6.13 0.32
CA ASP A 135 -22.66 -6.30 -1.12
C ASP A 135 -21.27 -5.90 -1.57
N TYR A 136 -20.73 -4.81 -1.02
CA TYR A 136 -19.36 -4.38 -1.29
C TYR A 136 -18.33 -5.33 -0.69
N LEU A 137 -18.45 -5.63 0.61
CA LEU A 137 -17.47 -6.45 1.33
C LEU A 137 -17.39 -7.87 0.77
N GLN A 138 -18.51 -8.49 0.40
CA GLN A 138 -18.54 -9.85 -0.14
C GLN A 138 -17.62 -10.00 -1.37
N ILE A 139 -17.60 -9.00 -2.25
CA ILE A 139 -16.78 -8.99 -3.46
C ILE A 139 -15.33 -8.62 -3.13
N ILE A 140 -15.12 -7.63 -2.26
CA ILE A 140 -13.79 -7.23 -1.80
C ILE A 140 -13.06 -8.37 -1.06
N LEU A 141 -13.77 -9.25 -0.36
CA LEU A 141 -13.17 -10.43 0.26
C LEU A 141 -12.55 -11.35 -0.79
N ALA A 142 -13.20 -11.58 -1.93
CA ALA A 142 -12.61 -12.36 -3.02
C ALA A 142 -11.34 -11.69 -3.59
N GLY A 143 -11.29 -10.36 -3.61
CA GLY A 143 -10.10 -9.60 -4.02
C GLY A 143 -8.99 -9.48 -2.98
N THR A 144 -9.24 -9.84 -1.72
CA THR A 144 -8.29 -9.64 -0.61
C THR A 144 -6.95 -10.32 -0.87
N GLN A 145 -6.96 -11.51 -1.49
CA GLN A 145 -5.72 -12.20 -1.88
C GLN A 145 -4.91 -11.40 -2.92
N PHE A 146 -5.57 -10.83 -3.94
CA PHE A 146 -4.89 -10.02 -4.96
C PHE A 146 -4.35 -8.73 -4.38
N PHE A 147 -5.08 -8.10 -3.47
CA PHE A 147 -4.63 -6.88 -2.81
C PHE A 147 -3.39 -7.11 -1.92
N ILE A 148 -3.39 -8.14 -1.08
CA ILE A 148 -2.22 -8.49 -0.25
C ILE A 148 -1.02 -8.85 -1.15
N PHE A 149 -1.25 -9.60 -2.22
CA PHE A 149 -0.22 -9.92 -3.21
C PHE A 149 0.36 -8.65 -3.81
N LEU A 150 -0.47 -7.72 -4.30
CA LEU A 150 0.00 -6.50 -4.94
C LEU A 150 0.82 -5.63 -4.00
N ILE A 151 0.38 -5.45 -2.75
CA ILE A 151 1.15 -4.67 -1.76
C ILE A 151 2.49 -5.35 -1.49
N SER A 152 2.47 -6.66 -1.27
CA SER A 152 3.68 -7.42 -0.91
C SER A 152 4.69 -7.42 -2.05
N PHE A 153 4.25 -7.80 -3.26
CA PHE A 153 5.12 -7.91 -4.42
C PHE A 153 5.55 -6.55 -4.99
N ASN A 154 4.78 -5.47 -4.80
CA ASN A 154 5.28 -4.13 -5.10
C ASN A 154 6.52 -3.78 -4.26
N ASN A 155 6.50 -4.12 -2.98
CA ASN A 155 7.66 -3.93 -2.11
C ASN A 155 8.84 -4.81 -2.56
N VAL A 156 8.59 -6.04 -3.01
CA VAL A 156 9.63 -6.92 -3.55
C VAL A 156 10.24 -6.38 -4.86
N ILE A 157 9.43 -5.94 -5.80
CA ILE A 157 9.91 -5.33 -7.06
C ILE A 157 10.78 -4.11 -6.77
N ARG A 158 10.41 -3.30 -5.76
CA ARG A 158 11.24 -2.20 -5.28
C ARG A 158 12.54 -2.68 -4.64
N ALA A 159 12.50 -3.78 -3.88
CA ALA A 159 13.68 -4.41 -3.26
C ALA A 159 14.78 -4.79 -4.27
N GLU A 160 14.38 -5.15 -5.50
CA GLU A 160 15.30 -5.44 -6.61
C GLU A 160 15.78 -4.19 -7.37
N GLY A 161 15.32 -3.00 -7.00
CA GLY A 161 15.64 -1.73 -7.65
C GLY A 161 14.79 -1.41 -8.88
N ARG A 162 13.66 -2.10 -9.08
CA ARG A 162 12.76 -1.94 -10.24
C ARG A 162 11.57 -1.03 -9.94
N ALA A 163 11.81 0.13 -9.31
CA ALA A 163 10.76 1.05 -8.87
C ALA A 163 9.80 1.52 -9.99
N LYS A 164 10.28 1.65 -11.24
CA LYS A 164 9.42 1.97 -12.39
C LYS A 164 8.38 0.88 -12.71
N ILE A 165 8.74 -0.39 -12.54
CA ILE A 165 7.81 -1.50 -12.72
C ILE A 165 6.77 -1.49 -11.61
N ALA A 166 7.21 -1.29 -10.35
CA ALA A 166 6.31 -1.15 -9.20
C ALA A 166 5.29 -0.01 -9.43
N MET A 167 5.77 1.18 -9.83
CA MET A 167 4.91 2.30 -10.23
C MET A 167 3.93 1.91 -11.35
N GLY A 168 4.40 1.19 -12.37
CA GLY A 168 3.57 0.69 -13.46
C GLY A 168 2.41 -0.18 -12.96
N THR A 169 2.62 -1.04 -11.96
CA THR A 169 1.52 -1.85 -11.37
C THR A 169 0.43 -0.97 -10.77
N MET A 170 0.80 0.12 -10.09
CA MET A 170 -0.15 1.02 -9.43
C MET A 170 -0.93 1.83 -10.48
N ILE A 171 -0.24 2.28 -11.53
CA ILE A 171 -0.85 3.02 -12.64
C ILE A 171 -1.82 2.13 -13.42
N VAL A 172 -1.43 0.90 -13.76
CA VAL A 172 -2.29 -0.06 -14.45
C VAL A 172 -3.56 -0.31 -13.63
N SER A 173 -3.42 -0.59 -12.33
CA SER A 173 -4.57 -0.79 -11.45
C SER A 173 -5.49 0.44 -11.40
N ALA A 174 -4.93 1.64 -11.29
CA ALA A 174 -5.71 2.88 -11.17
C ALA A 174 -6.45 3.22 -12.46
N ILE A 175 -5.79 3.08 -13.61
CA ILE A 175 -6.39 3.35 -14.93
C ILE A 175 -7.50 2.34 -15.20
N LEU A 176 -7.24 1.04 -14.99
CA LEU A 176 -8.25 0.01 -15.19
C LEU A 176 -9.46 0.24 -14.29
N ASN A 177 -9.26 0.55 -13.01
CA ASN A 177 -10.36 0.80 -12.09
C ASN A 177 -11.16 2.02 -12.53
N THR A 178 -10.50 3.13 -12.87
CA THR A 178 -11.14 4.36 -13.36
C THR A 178 -11.99 4.13 -14.61
N ILE A 179 -11.58 3.22 -15.50
CA ILE A 179 -12.32 2.88 -16.71
C ILE A 179 -13.48 1.91 -16.41
N LEU A 180 -13.23 0.90 -15.57
CA LEU A 180 -14.19 -0.16 -15.27
C LEU A 180 -15.32 0.33 -14.35
N ASP A 181 -15.04 1.24 -13.42
CA ASP A 181 -16.04 1.79 -12.49
C ASP A 181 -17.28 2.34 -13.22
N PRO A 182 -17.19 3.29 -14.16
CA PRO A 182 -18.38 3.81 -14.83
C PRO A 182 -19.10 2.75 -15.67
N ILE A 183 -18.36 1.79 -16.24
CA ILE A 183 -18.93 0.68 -17.02
C ILE A 183 -19.79 -0.20 -16.11
N PHE A 184 -19.28 -0.62 -14.95
CA PHE A 184 -20.00 -1.50 -14.05
C PHE A 184 -21.08 -0.78 -13.24
N ILE A 185 -20.79 0.44 -12.76
CA ILE A 185 -21.71 1.23 -11.92
C ILE A 185 -22.89 1.74 -12.77
N PHE A 186 -22.61 2.43 -13.88
CA PHE A 186 -23.66 3.08 -14.69
C PHE A 186 -24.11 2.22 -15.87
N GLY A 187 -23.16 1.64 -16.62
CA GLY A 187 -23.47 0.86 -17.82
C GLY A 187 -24.24 -0.43 -17.51
N LEU A 188 -23.73 -1.22 -16.57
CA LEU A 188 -24.35 -2.48 -16.14
C LEU A 188 -25.29 -2.32 -14.94
N LYS A 189 -25.43 -1.10 -14.41
CA LYS A 189 -26.32 -0.76 -13.29
C LYS A 189 -26.11 -1.64 -12.04
N LEU A 190 -24.88 -2.09 -11.80
CA LEU A 190 -24.55 -2.93 -10.65
C LEU A 190 -24.32 -2.13 -9.35
N GLY A 191 -24.38 -0.79 -9.43
CA GLY A 191 -24.21 0.10 -8.29
C GLY A 191 -22.93 -0.20 -7.50
N ILE A 192 -23.06 -0.38 -6.18
CA ILE A 192 -21.90 -0.60 -5.30
C ILE A 192 -21.18 -1.92 -5.56
N ARG A 193 -21.91 -2.96 -6.00
CA ARG A 193 -21.29 -4.23 -6.43
C ARG A 193 -20.40 -4.01 -7.64
N GLY A 194 -20.82 -3.13 -8.55
CA GLY A 194 -20.05 -2.75 -9.73
C GLY A 194 -18.68 -2.15 -9.38
N ALA A 195 -18.65 -1.22 -8.42
CA ALA A 195 -17.40 -0.62 -7.92
C ALA A 195 -16.46 -1.67 -7.30
N ALA A 196 -17.01 -2.59 -6.50
CA ALA A 196 -16.21 -3.67 -5.92
C ALA A 196 -15.65 -4.62 -7.01
N ILE A 197 -16.45 -4.99 -8.01
CA ILE A 197 -16.02 -5.86 -9.12
C ILE A 197 -14.91 -5.19 -9.92
N ALA A 198 -15.09 -3.91 -10.29
CA ALA A 198 -14.09 -3.13 -11.00
C ALA A 198 -12.76 -3.09 -10.24
N THR A 199 -12.81 -2.90 -8.92
CA THR A 199 -11.63 -2.94 -8.05
C THR A 199 -10.93 -4.30 -8.10
N VAL A 200 -11.66 -5.40 -7.91
CA VAL A 200 -11.11 -6.77 -7.89
C VAL A 200 -10.51 -7.16 -9.24
N ILE A 201 -11.17 -6.83 -10.35
CA ILE A 201 -10.67 -7.09 -11.70
C ILE A 201 -9.39 -6.31 -11.97
N SER A 202 -9.35 -5.03 -11.58
CA SER A 202 -8.17 -4.18 -11.74
C SER A 202 -6.97 -4.72 -10.95
N GLN A 203 -7.23 -5.23 -9.74
CA GLN A 203 -6.21 -5.89 -8.93
C GLN A 203 -5.75 -7.20 -9.59
N LEU A 204 -6.67 -8.04 -10.07
CA LEU A 204 -6.34 -9.29 -10.74
C LEU A 204 -5.46 -9.06 -11.98
N ILE A 205 -5.80 -8.10 -12.83
CA ILE A 205 -4.99 -7.75 -14.02
C ILE A 205 -3.60 -7.25 -13.59
N SER A 206 -3.52 -6.47 -12.50
CA SER A 206 -2.25 -6.01 -11.96
C SER A 206 -1.41 -7.16 -11.39
N VAL A 207 -2.04 -8.17 -10.78
CA VAL A 207 -1.37 -9.41 -10.34
C VAL A 207 -0.78 -10.14 -11.54
N ILE A 208 -1.55 -10.28 -12.63
CA ILE A 208 -1.07 -10.90 -13.88
C ILE A 208 0.14 -10.14 -14.42
N TYR A 209 0.10 -8.81 -14.43
CA TYR A 209 1.23 -7.96 -14.84
C TYR A 209 2.48 -8.20 -13.98
N VAL A 210 2.32 -8.32 -12.66
CA VAL A 210 3.42 -8.64 -11.73
C VAL A 210 3.99 -10.04 -11.99
N ILE A 211 3.13 -11.06 -12.14
CA ILE A 211 3.56 -12.43 -12.44
C ILE A 211 4.33 -12.46 -13.77
N TYR A 212 3.81 -11.78 -14.80
CA TYR A 212 4.49 -11.63 -16.08
C TYR A 212 5.86 -10.98 -15.92
N PHE A 213 6.01 -9.94 -15.09
CA PHE A 213 7.32 -9.33 -14.82
C PHE A 213 8.33 -10.35 -14.28
N PHE A 214 7.95 -11.18 -13.30
CA PHE A 214 8.83 -12.22 -12.75
C PHE A 214 9.16 -13.33 -13.75
N GLN A 215 8.25 -13.66 -14.67
CA GLN A 215 8.46 -14.70 -15.68
C GLN A 215 9.21 -14.19 -16.93
N SER A 216 9.10 -12.90 -17.27
CA SER A 216 9.67 -12.29 -18.47
C SER A 216 11.21 -12.19 -18.50
N GLY A 217 11.90 -12.66 -17.46
CA GLY A 217 13.37 -12.56 -17.34
C GLY A 217 13.89 -11.14 -17.02
N LYS A 218 13.00 -10.16 -16.82
CA LYS A 218 13.36 -8.79 -16.41
C LYS A 218 13.69 -8.68 -14.92
N SER A 219 13.11 -9.57 -14.11
CA SER A 219 13.39 -9.77 -12.69
C SER A 219 14.76 -10.42 -12.49
N ILE A 220 15.46 -10.03 -11.43
CA ILE A 220 16.71 -10.68 -11.02
C ILE A 220 16.40 -11.95 -10.23
N LEU A 221 15.26 -11.98 -9.55
CA LEU A 221 14.77 -13.14 -8.82
C LEU A 221 13.89 -14.02 -9.69
N LYS A 222 13.96 -15.33 -9.46
CA LYS A 222 13.08 -16.33 -10.05
C LYS A 222 12.36 -17.10 -8.96
N PHE A 223 11.09 -17.42 -9.22
CA PHE A 223 10.39 -18.43 -8.44
C PHE A 223 11.07 -19.77 -8.68
N ARG A 224 11.37 -20.52 -7.60
CA ARG A 224 12.00 -21.84 -7.71
C ARG A 224 11.04 -22.93 -7.31
N LYS A 225 10.83 -23.09 -6.01
CA LYS A 225 10.01 -24.14 -5.46
C LYS A 225 9.48 -23.65 -4.13
N LEU A 226 8.16 -23.55 -4.05
CA LEU A 226 7.46 -23.22 -2.81
C LEU A 226 7.84 -24.24 -1.73
N ARG A 227 8.70 -23.79 -0.80
CA ARG A 227 9.11 -24.55 0.37
C ARG A 227 9.01 -23.64 1.57
N PHE A 228 8.14 -24.03 2.50
CA PHE A 228 7.98 -23.35 3.76
C PHE A 228 9.30 -23.37 4.53
N ASN A 229 9.80 -22.21 4.93
CA ASN A 229 11.02 -22.07 5.71
C ASN A 229 10.77 -21.20 6.94
N VAL A 230 10.64 -21.86 8.10
CA VAL A 230 10.34 -21.21 9.39
C VAL A 230 11.28 -20.05 9.70
N SER A 231 12.58 -20.21 9.42
CA SER A 231 13.59 -19.19 9.72
C SER A 231 13.36 -17.91 8.90
N ILE A 232 13.16 -18.06 7.59
CA ILE A 232 12.83 -16.93 6.69
C ILE A 232 11.52 -16.26 7.13
N GLN A 233 10.50 -17.04 7.50
CA GLN A 233 9.23 -16.45 7.93
C GLN A 233 9.39 -15.63 9.22
N LYS A 234 10.10 -16.16 10.22
CA LYS A 234 10.38 -15.43 11.46
C LYS A 234 11.09 -14.10 11.19
N GLU A 235 12.05 -14.06 10.27
CA GLU A 235 12.72 -12.82 9.88
C GLU A 235 11.78 -11.84 9.16
N ILE A 236 10.94 -12.32 8.23
CA ILE A 236 9.95 -11.49 7.54
C ILE A 236 9.01 -10.85 8.57
N PHE A 237 8.46 -11.64 9.49
CA PHE A 237 7.57 -11.13 10.53
C PHE A 237 8.30 -10.20 11.50
N ALA A 238 9.52 -10.52 11.95
CA ALA A 238 10.26 -9.68 12.88
C ALA A 238 10.52 -8.27 12.32
N VAL A 239 10.88 -8.16 11.03
CA VAL A 239 11.08 -6.86 10.38
C VAL A 239 9.73 -6.20 10.05
N GLY A 240 8.82 -6.96 9.47
CA GLY A 240 7.52 -6.47 9.00
C GLY A 240 6.60 -5.99 10.11
N PHE A 241 6.68 -6.61 11.30
CA PHE A 241 5.82 -6.31 12.44
C PHE A 241 5.94 -4.85 12.86
N SER A 242 7.12 -4.24 12.72
CA SER A 242 7.31 -2.80 12.96
C SER A 242 6.37 -1.93 12.10
N SER A 243 6.18 -2.27 10.82
CA SER A 243 5.24 -1.53 9.94
C SER A 243 3.79 -1.85 10.27
N PHE A 244 3.49 -3.09 10.67
CA PHE A 244 2.16 -3.46 11.13
C PHE A 244 1.77 -2.67 12.38
N SER A 245 2.63 -2.68 13.41
CA SER A 245 2.44 -1.92 14.65
C SER A 245 2.32 -0.43 14.38
N ARG A 246 3.14 0.14 13.48
CA ARG A 246 3.00 1.55 13.06
C ARG A 246 1.63 1.84 12.47
N GLN A 247 1.11 0.95 11.61
CA GLN A 247 -0.18 1.13 10.96
C GLN A 247 -1.33 1.01 11.97
N VAL A 248 -1.27 0.04 12.86
CA VAL A 248 -2.25 -0.18 13.93
C VAL A 248 -2.24 0.97 14.93
N ALA A 249 -1.06 1.42 15.37
CA ALA A 249 -0.90 2.56 16.26
C ALA A 249 -1.47 3.85 15.64
N ALA A 250 -1.23 4.08 14.34
CA ALA A 250 -1.82 5.21 13.63
C ALA A 250 -3.36 5.15 13.61
N SER A 251 -3.94 3.95 13.41
CA SER A 251 -5.39 3.76 13.48
C SER A 251 -5.95 4.03 14.89
N PHE A 252 -5.30 3.52 15.94
CA PHE A 252 -5.69 3.79 17.33
C PHE A 252 -5.60 5.28 17.68
N LEU A 253 -4.54 5.96 17.24
CA LEU A 253 -4.38 7.41 17.44
C LEU A 253 -5.56 8.19 16.86
N VAL A 254 -5.99 7.84 15.64
CA VAL A 254 -7.14 8.52 14.98
C VAL A 254 -8.43 8.29 15.77
N ILE A 255 -8.64 7.08 16.32
CA ILE A 255 -9.82 6.80 17.17
C ILE A 255 -9.80 7.67 18.44
N ILE A 256 -8.66 7.74 19.14
CA ILE A 256 -8.51 8.56 20.35
C ILE A 256 -8.74 10.04 20.05
N LEU A 257 -8.18 10.54 18.94
CA LEU A 257 -8.35 11.93 18.51
C LEU A 257 -9.80 12.24 18.16
N ASN A 258 -10.47 11.38 17.38
CA ASN A 258 -11.88 11.57 17.04
C ASN A 258 -12.78 11.55 18.30
N ASN A 259 -12.55 10.62 19.23
CA ASN A 259 -13.32 10.57 20.48
C ASN A 259 -13.04 11.81 21.36
N SER A 260 -11.80 12.28 21.41
CA SER A 260 -11.47 13.51 22.13
C SER A 260 -12.13 14.74 21.50
N LEU A 261 -12.15 14.83 20.16
CA LEU A 261 -12.83 15.91 19.45
C LEU A 261 -14.35 15.85 19.62
N ALA A 262 -14.94 14.66 19.71
CA ALA A 262 -16.36 14.48 20.02
C ALA A 262 -16.70 14.94 21.45
N PHE A 263 -15.82 14.65 22.42
CA PHE A 263 -16.06 14.95 23.83
C PHE A 263 -15.77 16.42 24.19
N TYR A 264 -14.63 16.96 23.74
CA TYR A 264 -14.19 18.32 24.07
C TYR A 264 -14.59 19.37 23.02
N GLY A 265 -14.95 18.93 21.82
CA GLY A 265 -15.32 19.80 20.71
C GLY A 265 -16.77 19.59 20.29
N SER A 266 -16.99 19.70 18.98
CA SER A 266 -18.28 19.50 18.35
C SER A 266 -18.10 18.70 17.06
N ASP A 267 -19.20 18.27 16.43
CA ASP A 267 -19.17 17.60 15.12
C ASP A 267 -18.41 18.42 14.06
N ILE A 268 -18.43 19.75 14.16
CA ILE A 268 -17.66 20.66 13.31
C ILE A 268 -16.16 20.46 13.51
N SER A 269 -15.70 20.23 14.75
CA SER A 269 -14.30 20.00 15.07
C SER A 269 -13.77 18.71 14.45
N ILE A 270 -14.60 17.65 14.44
CA ILE A 270 -14.30 16.39 13.77
C ILE A 270 -14.22 16.58 12.25
N ALA A 271 -15.16 17.34 11.67
CA ALA A 271 -15.17 17.65 10.24
C ALA A 271 -13.90 18.42 9.81
N VAL A 272 -13.51 19.45 10.57
CA VAL A 272 -12.28 20.22 10.35
C VAL A 272 -11.03 19.34 10.45
N PHE A 273 -10.96 18.46 11.46
CA PHE A 273 -9.86 17.50 11.58
C PHE A 273 -9.76 16.58 10.35
N GLY A 274 -10.89 16.14 9.80
CA GLY A 274 -10.94 15.33 8.58
C GLY A 274 -10.34 16.06 7.37
N ILE A 275 -10.68 17.33 7.16
CA ILE A 275 -10.15 18.16 6.07
C ILE A 275 -8.63 18.36 6.25
N ILE A 276 -8.19 18.75 7.44
CA ILE A 276 -6.76 18.95 7.76
C ILE A 276 -5.96 17.67 7.49
N ASN A 277 -6.44 16.51 7.94
CA ASN A 277 -5.76 15.25 7.70
C ASN A 277 -5.66 14.90 6.21
N ARG A 278 -6.69 15.22 5.42
CA ARG A 278 -6.67 14.96 3.97
C ARG A 278 -5.58 15.78 3.29
N ILE A 279 -5.43 17.05 3.67
CA ILE A 279 -4.37 17.94 3.17
C ILE A 279 -2.99 17.45 3.63
N LEU A 280 -2.83 17.12 4.92
CA LEU A 280 -1.57 16.60 5.46
C LEU A 280 -1.11 15.33 4.75
N ARG A 281 -2.03 14.42 4.39
CA ARG A 281 -1.69 13.20 3.64
C ARG A 281 -1.00 13.51 2.31
N PHE A 282 -1.42 14.55 1.58
CA PHE A 282 -0.78 14.94 0.33
C PHE A 282 0.66 15.40 0.51
N ILE A 283 0.97 16.12 1.60
CA ILE A 283 2.33 16.58 1.91
C ILE A 283 3.22 15.41 2.34
N ILE A 284 2.67 14.44 3.08
CA ILE A 284 3.42 13.28 3.58
C ILE A 284 3.66 12.23 2.47
N MET A 285 2.85 12.20 1.40
CA MET A 285 2.99 11.22 0.32
C MET A 285 4.39 11.20 -0.34
N PRO A 286 4.99 12.33 -0.76
CA PRO A 286 6.38 12.36 -1.25
C PRO A 286 7.40 11.82 -0.23
N ILE A 287 7.18 12.07 1.07
CA ILE A 287 8.05 11.56 2.14
C ILE A 287 7.97 10.02 2.19
N PHE A 288 6.77 9.45 2.06
CA PHE A 288 6.61 7.99 1.91
C PHE A 288 7.28 7.46 0.64
N GLY A 289 7.21 8.19 -0.48
CA GLY A 289 7.91 7.84 -1.70
C GLY A 289 9.43 7.77 -1.52
N ILE A 290 10.00 8.74 -0.79
CA ILE A 290 11.42 8.73 -0.38
C ILE A 290 11.74 7.55 0.52
N ALA A 291 10.91 7.28 1.54
CA ALA A 291 11.12 6.15 2.44
C ALA A 291 11.11 4.81 1.69
N GLN A 292 10.19 4.64 0.73
CA GLN A 292 10.13 3.44 -0.13
C GLN A 292 11.33 3.35 -1.09
N GLY A 293 11.83 4.48 -1.60
CA GLY A 293 13.03 4.51 -2.43
C GLY A 293 14.32 4.24 -1.64
N LEU A 294 14.37 4.67 -0.38
CA LEU A 294 15.48 4.47 0.54
C LEU A 294 15.64 3.01 0.97
N GLN A 295 14.52 2.32 1.23
CA GLN A 295 14.49 0.93 1.73
C GLN A 295 15.40 -0.05 0.94
N PRO A 296 15.32 -0.17 -0.40
CA PRO A 296 16.20 -1.05 -1.16
C PRO A 296 17.66 -0.60 -1.17
N ILE A 297 17.92 0.70 -1.14
CA ILE A 297 19.29 1.25 -1.11
C ILE A 297 19.99 0.85 0.19
N VAL A 298 19.32 1.11 1.31
CA VAL A 298 19.83 0.75 2.65
C VAL A 298 20.00 -0.75 2.76
N GLY A 299 18.98 -1.53 2.39
CA GLY A 299 19.04 -2.99 2.48
C GLY A 299 20.18 -3.60 1.66
N TYR A 300 20.32 -3.20 0.39
CA TYR A 300 21.39 -3.68 -0.49
C TYR A 300 22.78 -3.29 0.00
N ASN A 301 23.00 -2.00 0.31
CA ASN A 301 24.32 -1.54 0.73
C ASN A 301 24.72 -2.10 2.11
N PHE A 302 23.75 -2.31 3.01
CA PHE A 302 24.01 -3.00 4.27
C PHE A 302 24.42 -4.46 4.04
N GLY A 303 23.72 -5.18 3.16
CA GLY A 303 24.10 -6.54 2.76
C GLY A 303 25.47 -6.64 2.10
N ALA A 304 25.83 -5.63 1.30
CA ALA A 304 27.14 -5.50 0.66
C ALA A 304 28.26 -4.99 1.60
N LYS A 305 27.96 -4.78 2.90
CA LYS A 305 28.86 -4.20 3.91
C LYS A 305 29.37 -2.78 3.55
N GLN A 306 28.65 -2.05 2.70
CA GLN A 306 28.95 -0.66 2.31
C GLN A 306 28.28 0.35 3.26
N PHE A 307 28.63 0.30 4.55
CA PHE A 307 27.96 1.09 5.59
C PHE A 307 28.05 2.61 5.40
N GLN A 308 29.14 3.11 4.79
CA GLN A 308 29.26 4.54 4.48
C GLN A 308 28.16 5.01 3.51
N LYS A 309 27.82 4.18 2.51
CA LYS A 309 26.73 4.46 1.57
C LYS A 309 25.37 4.41 2.25
N VAL A 310 25.19 3.51 3.22
CA VAL A 310 23.96 3.44 4.05
C VAL A 310 23.76 4.75 4.81
N ILE A 311 24.78 5.21 5.54
CA ILE A 311 24.70 6.47 6.31
C ILE A 311 24.45 7.66 5.37
N LYS A 312 25.13 7.72 4.21
CA LYS A 312 24.92 8.76 3.22
C LYS A 312 23.48 8.77 2.69
N ALA A 313 22.92 7.60 2.37
CA ALA A 313 21.55 7.48 1.89
C ALA A 313 20.53 7.94 2.93
N ILE A 314 20.71 7.55 4.20
CA ILE A 314 19.84 7.98 5.32
C ILE A 314 19.90 9.50 5.50
N LYS A 315 21.11 10.09 5.52
CA LYS A 315 21.28 11.55 5.64
C LYS A 315 20.59 12.29 4.52
N LEU A 316 20.73 11.82 3.28
CA LEU A 316 20.09 12.45 2.12
C LEU A 316 18.57 12.34 2.17
N ALA A 317 18.03 11.17 2.50
CA ALA A 317 16.59 11.00 2.67
C ALA A 317 16.04 11.88 3.80
N PHE A 318 16.80 12.05 4.90
CA PHE A 318 16.43 12.96 5.98
C PHE A 318 16.41 14.41 5.53
N ILE A 319 17.46 14.89 4.84
CA ILE A 319 17.53 16.25 4.29
C ILE A 319 16.35 16.51 3.33
N TYR A 320 16.06 15.57 2.42
CA TYR A 320 14.94 15.71 1.51
C TYR A 320 13.58 15.66 2.23
N GLY A 321 13.44 14.82 3.24
CA GLY A 321 12.24 14.77 4.09
C GLY A 321 12.00 16.09 4.81
N VAL A 322 13.04 16.66 5.43
CA VAL A 322 12.97 17.98 6.09
C VAL A 322 12.63 19.05 5.07
N ALA A 323 13.32 19.11 3.93
CA ALA A 323 13.04 20.11 2.89
C ALA A 323 11.58 20.07 2.41
N ILE A 324 11.04 18.87 2.12
CA ILE A 324 9.64 18.69 1.70
C ILE A 324 8.69 19.08 2.83
N SER A 325 8.99 18.72 4.08
CA SER A 325 8.15 19.03 5.23
C SER A 325 8.12 20.54 5.51
N THR A 326 9.26 21.21 5.43
CA THR A 326 9.39 22.66 5.58
C THR A 326 8.68 23.39 4.45
N LEU A 327 8.83 22.95 3.19
CA LEU A 327 8.08 23.52 2.07
C LEU A 327 6.57 23.34 2.25
N GLY A 328 6.12 22.14 2.64
CA GLY A 328 4.72 21.87 2.95
C GLY A 328 4.18 22.77 4.07
N PHE A 329 4.96 22.94 5.14
CA PHE A 329 4.63 23.85 6.24
C PHE A 329 4.48 25.31 5.79
N ILE A 330 5.44 25.82 5.00
CA ILE A 330 5.39 27.18 4.44
C ILE A 330 4.15 27.37 3.57
N VAL A 331 3.87 26.40 2.68
CA VAL A 331 2.68 26.45 1.82
C VAL A 331 1.40 26.47 2.65
N LEU A 332 1.29 25.63 3.68
CA LEU A 332 0.11 25.61 4.54
C LEU A 332 -0.11 26.92 5.30
N ILE A 333 0.94 27.58 5.75
CA ILE A 333 0.81 28.87 6.45
C ILE A 333 0.41 29.97 5.48
N LEU A 334 1.13 30.10 4.36
CA LEU A 334 0.91 31.18 3.39
C LEU A 334 -0.46 31.07 2.70
N PHE A 335 -0.91 29.84 2.44
CA PHE A 335 -2.18 29.56 1.76
C PHE A 335 -3.26 29.05 2.71
N SER A 336 -3.14 29.30 4.02
CA SER A 336 -4.13 28.87 5.02
C SER A 336 -5.55 29.37 4.72
N LYS A 337 -5.69 30.64 4.31
CA LYS A 337 -6.99 31.27 3.97
C LYS A 337 -7.71 30.67 2.76
N PRO A 338 -7.05 30.40 1.62
CA PRO A 338 -7.72 29.75 0.47
C PRO A 338 -7.90 28.24 0.61
N ILE A 339 -7.24 27.59 1.58
CA ILE A 339 -7.32 26.15 1.80
C ILE A 339 -8.41 25.76 2.82
N ILE A 340 -8.74 26.65 3.77
CA ILE A 340 -9.72 26.43 4.85
C ILE A 340 -11.03 27.14 4.54
#